data_AF-K1XBI5-F1
#
_entry.id   AF-K1XBI5-F1
#
_cell.length_a   1.000
_cell.length_b   1.000
_cell.length_c   1.000
_cell.angle_alpha   90.00
_cell.angle_beta   90.00
_cell.angle_gamma   90.00
#
_symmetry.space_group_name_H-M   'P 1'
#
loop_
_entity.id
_entity.type
_entity.pdbx_description
1 polymer ?
#
loop_
_entity_poly.entity_id
_entity_poly.type
_entity_poly.pdbx_seq_one_letter_code
_entity_poly.pdbx_strand_id
1 'polypeptide(L)'
;METVKIELSKTVSEGGKNVRKPTGVSLEVPVYTIAELVEHSPAAAQWAQDAIQSACLARARNAGEQSAVHSTIDELITKAERSGEALKLHAEFCKAFALFLSTAAADKKQAVRDVLVGMSRSKSVLATSNETRKAALANYLQEYIESAVDAEVAKFGHIVSGLVDACNGESVDDADFE
;
A
#
# COMPACT_ATOMS: atom_id res chain seq x y z
N MET A 1 -8.66 -24.80 26.43
CA MET A 1 -9.34 -24.84 25.12
C MET A 1 -10.29 -23.67 25.07
N GLU A 2 -9.89 -22.62 24.37
CA GLU A 2 -10.67 -21.39 24.21
C GLU A 2 -11.83 -21.67 23.23
N THR A 3 -13.00 -21.09 23.46
CA THR A 3 -14.16 -21.25 22.57
C THR A 3 -14.62 -19.88 22.11
N VAL A 4 -15.01 -19.77 20.85
CA VAL A 4 -15.64 -18.56 20.30
C VAL A 4 -17.11 -18.82 20.09
N LYS A 5 -17.91 -17.82 20.45
CA LYS A 5 -19.34 -17.85 20.19
C LYS A 5 -19.62 -17.33 18.78
N ILE A 6 -20.13 -18.21 17.92
CA ILE A 6 -20.54 -17.88 16.57
C ILE A 6 -22.06 -17.80 16.53
N GLU A 7 -22.58 -16.61 16.23
CA GLU A 7 -24.01 -16.42 15.98
C GLU A 7 -24.33 -16.82 14.54
N LEU A 8 -25.22 -17.81 14.40
CA LEU A 8 -25.64 -18.26 13.08
C LEU A 8 -26.63 -17.26 12.49
N SER A 9 -26.38 -16.84 11.26
CA SER A 9 -27.31 -16.04 10.47
C SER A 9 -27.90 -16.87 9.33
N LYS A 10 -29.19 -16.66 9.03
CA LYS A 10 -29.85 -17.19 7.83
C LYS A 10 -30.16 -16.07 6.86
N THR A 11 -30.08 -16.37 5.57
CA THR A 11 -30.56 -15.47 4.53
C THR A 11 -32.06 -15.71 4.31
N VAL A 12 -32.86 -14.65 4.38
CA VAL A 12 -34.31 -14.67 4.11
C VAL A 12 -34.64 -13.60 3.06
N SER A 13 -35.64 -13.89 2.22
CA SER A 13 -36.13 -12.93 1.23
C SER A 13 -37.20 -12.05 1.86
N GLU A 14 -36.92 -10.75 1.98
CA GLU A 14 -37.85 -9.73 2.47
C GLU A 14 -38.03 -8.67 1.37
N GLY A 15 -39.26 -8.49 0.87
CA GLY A 15 -39.55 -7.50 -0.17
C GLY A 15 -38.77 -7.70 -1.48
N GLY A 16 -38.40 -8.94 -1.81
CA GLY A 16 -37.63 -9.27 -3.01
C GLY A 16 -36.11 -9.09 -2.87
N LYS A 17 -35.60 -8.79 -1.67
CA LYS A 17 -34.17 -8.68 -1.38
C LYS A 17 -33.74 -9.76 -0.39
N ASN A 18 -32.55 -10.31 -0.60
CA ASN A 18 -31.93 -11.25 0.32
C ASN A 18 -31.33 -10.49 1.51
N VAL A 19 -31.86 -10.72 2.70
CA VAL A 19 -31.43 -10.08 3.95
C VAL A 19 -30.91 -11.16 4.90
N ARG A 20 -29.75 -10.93 5.51
CA ARG A 20 -29.26 -11.79 6.60
C ARG A 20 -29.98 -11.44 7.90
N LYS A 21 -30.60 -12.43 8.53
CA LYS A 21 -31.18 -12.32 9.87
C LYS A 21 -30.48 -13.28 10.83
N PRO A 22 -30.30 -12.89 12.10
CA PRO A 22 -29.84 -13.81 13.12
C PRO A 22 -30.86 -14.94 13.28
N THR A 23 -30.38 -16.17 13.48
CA THR A 23 -31.24 -17.33 13.73
C THR A 23 -31.63 -17.46 15.19
N GLY A 24 -30.98 -16.71 16.09
CA GLY A 24 -31.06 -16.89 17.54
C GLY A 24 -30.26 -18.09 18.05
N VAL A 25 -29.63 -18.86 17.15
CA VAL A 25 -28.75 -19.98 17.51
C VAL A 25 -27.32 -19.48 17.62
N SER A 26 -26.71 -19.73 18.77
CA SER A 26 -25.29 -19.52 19.00
C SER A 26 -24.59 -20.87 19.11
N LEU A 27 -23.49 -21.03 18.38
CA LEU A 27 -22.59 -22.17 18.53
C LEU A 27 -21.36 -21.74 19.30
N GLU A 28 -20.98 -22.50 20.31
CA GLU A 28 -19.66 -22.40 20.91
C GLU A 28 -18.73 -23.32 20.15
N VAL A 29 -17.81 -22.73 19.40
CA VAL A 29 -16.87 -23.46 18.57
C VAL A 29 -15.50 -23.37 19.22
N PRO A 30 -14.85 -24.51 19.47
CA PRO A 30 -13.50 -24.49 20.02
C PRO A 30 -12.50 -23.91 19.03
N VAL A 31 -11.61 -23.07 19.56
CA VAL A 31 -10.42 -22.59 18.88
C VAL A 31 -9.34 -23.63 19.08
N TYR A 32 -8.88 -24.19 17.97
CA TYR A 32 -7.71 -25.04 17.95
C TYR A 32 -6.53 -24.25 17.38
N THR A 33 -5.37 -24.42 18.01
CA THR A 33 -4.08 -24.13 17.36
C THR A 33 -3.88 -25.10 16.20
N ILE A 34 -2.96 -24.78 15.27
CA ILE A 34 -2.64 -25.69 14.14
C ILE A 34 -2.22 -27.07 14.65
N ALA A 35 -1.43 -27.14 15.74
CA ALA A 35 -0.97 -28.40 16.32
C ALA A 35 -2.15 -29.24 16.84
N GLU A 36 -3.09 -28.61 17.55
CA GLU A 36 -4.31 -29.29 18.04
C GLU A 36 -5.24 -29.69 16.88
N LEU A 37 -5.28 -28.89 15.80
CA LEU A 37 -6.07 -29.19 14.61
C LEU A 37 -5.52 -30.40 13.83
N VAL A 38 -4.19 -30.59 13.81
CA VAL A 38 -3.54 -31.77 13.20
C VAL A 38 -3.97 -33.05 13.91
N GLU A 39 -4.06 -33.04 15.24
CA GLU A 39 -4.51 -34.19 16.03
C GLU A 39 -6.01 -34.48 15.84
N HIS A 40 -6.83 -33.43 15.72
CA HIS A 40 -8.28 -33.56 15.58
C HIS A 40 -8.75 -33.89 14.16
N SER A 41 -8.14 -33.26 13.15
CA SER A 41 -8.48 -33.45 11.75
C SER A 41 -7.33 -33.02 10.85
N PRO A 42 -6.49 -33.97 10.40
CA PRO A 42 -5.38 -33.69 9.50
C PRO A 42 -5.82 -32.98 8.21
N ALA A 43 -7.02 -33.30 7.71
CA ALA A 43 -7.60 -32.65 6.53
C ALA A 43 -7.96 -31.18 6.80
N ALA A 44 -8.55 -30.86 7.97
CA ALA A 44 -8.84 -29.48 8.34
C ALA A 44 -7.55 -28.69 8.64
N ALA A 45 -6.54 -29.34 9.21
CA ALA A 45 -5.22 -28.77 9.43
C ALA A 45 -4.51 -28.43 8.12
N GLN A 46 -4.49 -29.36 7.16
CA GLN A 46 -3.93 -29.10 5.84
C GLN A 46 -4.70 -27.98 5.13
N TRP A 47 -6.03 -28.00 5.17
CA TRP A 47 -6.84 -26.93 4.59
C TRP A 47 -6.57 -25.56 5.23
N ALA A 48 -6.42 -25.51 6.56
CA ALA A 48 -6.09 -24.27 7.27
C ALA A 48 -4.68 -23.78 6.90
N GLN A 49 -3.69 -24.67 6.81
CA GLN A 49 -2.34 -24.34 6.35
C GLN A 49 -2.34 -23.82 4.91
N ASP A 50 -3.05 -24.48 4.00
CA ASP A 50 -3.16 -24.08 2.59
C ASP A 50 -3.86 -22.72 2.45
N ALA A 51 -4.89 -22.46 3.27
CA ALA A 51 -5.60 -21.18 3.30
C ALA A 51 -4.72 -20.05 3.85
N ILE A 52 -3.95 -20.31 4.92
CA ILE A 52 -2.98 -19.35 5.48
C ILE A 52 -1.88 -19.08 4.45
N GLN A 53 -1.30 -20.12 3.85
CA GLN A 53 -0.27 -19.98 2.83
C GLN A 53 -0.79 -19.21 1.62
N SER A 54 -2.01 -19.49 1.17
CA SER A 54 -2.64 -18.77 0.06
C SER A 54 -2.94 -17.31 0.41
N ALA A 55 -3.40 -17.01 1.63
CA ALA A 55 -3.60 -15.63 2.09
C ALA A 55 -2.28 -14.88 2.21
N CYS A 56 -1.22 -15.52 2.71
CA CYS A 56 0.13 -14.98 2.77
C CYS A 56 0.70 -14.76 1.36
N LEU A 57 0.53 -15.71 0.43
CA LEU A 57 0.94 -15.59 -0.97
C LEU A 57 0.15 -14.50 -1.71
N ALA A 58 -1.15 -14.36 -1.46
CA ALA A 58 -1.97 -13.30 -2.02
C ALA A 58 -1.55 -11.93 -1.47
N ARG A 59 -1.27 -11.85 -0.16
CA ARG A 59 -0.73 -10.64 0.46
C ARG A 59 0.67 -10.30 -0.06
N ALA A 60 1.56 -11.28 -0.21
CA ALA A 60 2.89 -11.13 -0.79
C ALA A 60 2.83 -10.74 -2.28
N ARG A 61 1.90 -11.32 -3.06
CA ARG A 61 1.65 -10.90 -4.45
C ARG A 61 1.12 -9.49 -4.57
N ASN A 62 0.23 -9.09 -3.67
CA ASN A 62 -0.31 -7.73 -3.63
C ASN A 62 0.70 -6.71 -3.08
N ALA A 63 1.69 -7.17 -2.30
CA ALA A 63 2.77 -6.36 -1.74
C ALA A 63 4.05 -6.36 -2.62
N GLY A 64 4.15 -7.21 -3.64
CA GLY A 64 5.20 -7.16 -4.65
C GLY A 64 6.54 -7.81 -4.32
N GLU A 65 6.75 -8.48 -3.19
CA GLU A 65 8.08 -9.05 -2.84
C GLU A 65 8.05 -10.42 -2.14
N GLN A 66 8.93 -11.33 -2.58
CA GLN A 66 9.18 -12.66 -1.98
C GLN A 66 10.11 -12.63 -0.75
N SER A 67 10.61 -11.46 -0.33
CA SER A 67 11.54 -11.26 0.80
C SER A 67 10.86 -11.28 2.18
N ALA A 68 9.53 -11.08 2.24
CA ALA A 68 8.77 -10.84 3.47
C ALA A 68 8.51 -12.09 4.36
N VAL A 69 9.13 -13.24 4.08
CA VAL A 69 8.84 -14.51 4.77
C VAL A 69 9.56 -14.64 6.12
N HIS A 70 10.48 -13.73 6.48
CA HIS A 70 11.34 -13.88 7.67
C HIS A 70 11.26 -12.75 8.72
N SER A 71 10.34 -11.78 8.61
CA SER A 71 10.23 -10.65 9.55
C SER A 71 9.35 -10.99 10.77
N THR A 72 9.74 -10.52 11.97
CA THR A 72 8.95 -10.69 13.21
C THR A 72 7.70 -9.77 13.23
N ILE A 73 6.70 -10.08 14.07
CA ILE A 73 5.40 -9.35 14.09
C ILE A 73 5.57 -7.87 14.44
N ASP A 74 6.45 -7.54 15.39
CA ASP A 74 6.71 -6.15 15.78
C ASP A 74 7.46 -5.37 14.69
N GLU A 75 8.35 -6.03 13.93
CA GLU A 75 8.99 -5.46 12.75
C GLU A 75 7.98 -5.20 11.63
N LEU A 76 6.99 -6.09 11.46
CA LEU A 76 5.90 -5.90 10.49
C LEU A 76 4.95 -4.76 10.89
N ILE A 77 4.68 -4.58 12.18
CA ILE A 77 3.86 -3.46 12.69
C ILE A 77 4.63 -2.14 12.54
N THR A 78 5.90 -2.11 12.96
CA THR A 78 6.75 -0.92 12.83
C THR A 78 6.94 -0.54 11.36
N LYS A 79 7.14 -1.52 10.48
CA LYS A 79 7.21 -1.31 9.02
C LYS A 79 5.86 -0.86 8.45
N ALA A 80 4.74 -1.39 8.93
CA ALA A 80 3.41 -0.95 8.51
C ALA A 80 3.10 0.49 8.96
N GLU A 81 3.46 0.88 10.18
CA GLU A 81 3.31 2.24 10.71
C GLU A 81 4.20 3.23 9.96
N ARG A 82 5.47 2.87 9.73
CA ARG A 82 6.38 3.62 8.85
C ARG A 82 5.83 3.75 7.44
N SER A 83 5.32 2.67 6.85
CA SER A 83 4.69 2.72 5.53
C SER A 83 3.43 3.60 5.53
N GLY A 84 2.67 3.63 6.62
CA GLY A 84 1.47 4.46 6.76
C GLY A 84 1.81 5.95 6.83
N GLU A 85 2.85 6.30 7.58
CA GLU A 85 3.37 7.68 7.66
C GLU A 85 4.05 8.10 6.36
N ALA A 86 4.85 7.23 5.75
CA ALA A 86 5.47 7.46 4.45
C ALA A 86 4.43 7.63 3.35
N LEU A 87 3.36 6.83 3.33
CA LEU A 87 2.25 6.98 2.39
C LEU A 87 1.49 8.29 2.59
N LYS A 88 1.26 8.71 3.84
CA LYS A 88 0.66 10.02 4.14
C LYS A 88 1.57 11.15 3.65
N LEU A 89 2.86 11.07 3.96
CA LEU A 89 3.86 12.06 3.57
C LEU A 89 3.96 12.19 2.03
N HIS A 90 3.95 11.05 1.34
CA HIS A 90 3.95 11.00 -0.12
C HIS A 90 2.65 11.54 -0.73
N ALA A 91 1.49 11.26 -0.11
CA ALA A 91 0.23 11.84 -0.53
C ALA A 91 0.17 13.36 -0.31
N GLU A 92 0.77 13.86 0.77
CA GLU A 92 0.92 15.30 1.05
C GLU A 92 1.85 15.96 0.03
N PHE A 93 3.02 15.35 -0.24
CA PHE A 93 3.93 15.79 -1.30
C PHE A 93 3.20 15.88 -2.65
N CYS A 94 2.48 14.83 -3.05
CA CYS A 94 1.77 14.81 -4.33
C CYS A 94 0.71 15.91 -4.45
N LYS A 95 0.09 16.34 -3.35
CA LYS A 95 -0.84 17.48 -3.34
C LYS A 95 -0.10 18.80 -3.47
N ALA A 96 0.98 18.99 -2.73
CA ALA A 96 1.81 20.19 -2.79
C ALA A 96 2.46 20.35 -4.18
N PHE A 97 3.00 19.27 -4.75
CA PHE A 97 3.59 19.26 -6.08
C PHE A 97 2.54 19.51 -7.18
N ALA A 98 1.35 18.94 -7.07
CA ALA A 98 0.25 19.24 -8.01
C ALA A 98 -0.18 20.71 -7.95
N LEU A 99 -0.20 21.30 -6.76
CA LEU A 99 -0.47 22.73 -6.58
C LEU A 99 0.63 23.57 -7.23
N PHE A 100 1.90 23.24 -6.99
CA PHE A 100 3.04 23.88 -7.63
C PHE A 100 2.97 23.81 -9.17
N LEU A 101 2.67 22.64 -9.75
CA LEU A 101 2.53 22.51 -11.20
C LEU A 101 1.36 23.34 -11.75
N SER A 102 0.31 23.57 -10.97
CA SER A 102 -0.79 24.45 -11.38
C SER A 102 -0.38 25.92 -11.45
N THR A 103 0.64 26.33 -10.69
CA THR A 103 1.17 27.71 -10.66
C THR A 103 2.37 27.91 -11.57
N ALA A 104 3.37 27.03 -11.51
CA ALA A 104 4.62 27.12 -12.27
C ALA A 104 4.47 26.66 -13.73
N ALA A 105 3.57 25.71 -13.99
CA ALA A 105 3.29 25.15 -15.31
C ALA A 105 1.83 25.43 -15.74
N ALA A 106 1.34 26.64 -15.43
CA ALA A 106 -0.04 27.05 -15.70
C ALA A 106 -0.41 26.98 -17.19
N ASP A 107 0.55 27.25 -18.08
CA ASP A 107 0.43 27.21 -19.54
C ASP A 107 0.37 25.78 -20.13
N LYS A 108 0.77 24.76 -19.36
CA LYS A 108 0.70 23.38 -19.81
C LYS A 108 -0.74 22.87 -19.85
N LYS A 109 -1.00 21.91 -20.75
CA LYS A 109 -2.28 21.19 -20.77
C LYS A 109 -2.46 20.42 -19.46
N GLN A 110 -3.68 20.40 -18.92
CA GLN A 110 -4.01 19.66 -17.70
C GLN A 110 -3.53 18.20 -17.75
N ALA A 111 -3.72 17.53 -18.89
CA ALA A 111 -3.25 16.15 -19.11
C ALA A 111 -1.73 15.98 -18.93
N VAL A 112 -0.92 17.01 -19.25
CA VAL A 112 0.54 16.96 -19.05
C VAL A 112 0.87 17.08 -17.57
N ARG A 113 0.18 17.97 -16.84
CA ARG A 113 0.34 18.10 -15.39
C ARG A 113 -0.08 16.83 -14.66
N ASP A 114 -1.20 16.22 -15.04
CA ASP A 114 -1.67 14.97 -14.45
C ASP A 114 -0.70 13.82 -14.71
N VAL A 115 -0.04 13.79 -15.88
CA VAL A 115 1.02 12.81 -16.18
C VAL A 115 2.24 13.03 -15.27
N LEU A 116 2.70 14.27 -15.08
CA LEU A 116 3.83 14.56 -14.18
C LEU A 116 3.52 14.17 -12.73
N VAL A 117 2.32 14.47 -12.24
CA VAL A 117 1.84 14.02 -10.91
C VAL A 117 1.69 12.49 -10.85
N GLY A 118 1.26 11.85 -11.94
CA GLY A 118 1.16 10.40 -12.04
C GLY A 118 2.54 9.72 -11.99
N MET A 119 3.54 10.32 -12.62
CA MET A 119 4.92 9.84 -12.58
C MET A 119 5.55 10.02 -11.19
N SER A 120 5.28 11.13 -10.51
CA SER A 120 5.75 11.35 -9.13
C SER A 120 5.07 10.42 -8.12
N ARG A 121 3.94 9.79 -8.48
CA ARG A 121 3.19 8.87 -7.60
C ARG A 121 3.65 7.42 -7.67
N SER A 122 4.33 7.03 -8.74
CA SER A 122 4.58 5.62 -9.03
C SER A 122 5.89 5.41 -9.78
N LYS A 123 6.85 4.75 -9.12
CA LYS A 123 8.13 4.35 -9.71
C LYS A 123 7.94 3.48 -10.96
N SER A 124 6.89 2.67 -11.05
CA SER A 124 6.62 1.84 -12.24
C SER A 124 6.19 2.67 -13.45
N VAL A 125 5.44 3.75 -13.23
CA VAL A 125 5.07 4.72 -14.28
C VAL A 125 6.31 5.52 -14.71
N LEU A 126 7.16 5.89 -13.76
CA LEU A 126 8.43 6.57 -14.04
C LEU A 126 9.40 5.69 -14.85
N ALA A 127 9.57 4.43 -14.46
CA ALA A 127 10.45 3.47 -15.12
C ALA A 127 10.04 3.19 -16.57
N THR A 128 8.73 3.16 -16.85
CA THR A 128 8.17 2.92 -18.19
C THR A 128 7.99 4.20 -19.02
N SER A 129 8.26 5.37 -18.45
CA SER A 129 8.19 6.65 -19.14
C SER A 129 9.41 6.89 -20.02
N ASN A 130 9.24 7.70 -21.06
CA ASN A 130 10.35 8.08 -21.94
C ASN A 130 11.26 9.13 -21.29
N GLU A 131 12.49 9.22 -21.80
CA GLU A 131 13.53 10.11 -21.26
C GLU A 131 13.12 11.59 -21.29
N THR A 132 12.38 12.03 -22.31
CA THR A 132 11.87 13.41 -22.38
C THR A 132 10.93 13.74 -21.22
N ARG A 133 10.07 12.81 -20.80
CA ARG A 133 9.16 13.00 -19.66
C ARG A 133 9.90 12.92 -18.33
N LYS A 134 10.90 12.04 -18.21
CA LYS A 134 11.77 11.96 -17.03
C LYS A 134 12.55 13.26 -16.83
N ALA A 135 13.18 13.78 -17.87
CA ALA A 135 13.87 15.07 -17.83
C ALA A 135 12.92 16.22 -17.47
N ALA A 136 11.71 16.24 -18.04
CA ALA A 136 10.71 17.24 -17.67
C ALA A 136 10.29 17.14 -16.20
N LEU A 137 10.11 15.93 -15.67
CA LEU A 137 9.79 15.71 -14.26
C LEU A 137 10.95 16.16 -13.35
N ALA A 138 12.18 15.77 -13.66
CA ALA A 138 13.37 16.16 -12.89
C ALA A 138 13.50 17.68 -12.78
N ASN A 139 13.33 18.41 -13.89
CA ASN A 139 13.38 19.87 -13.89
C ASN A 139 12.31 20.47 -12.96
N TYR A 140 11.05 20.04 -13.08
CA TYR A 140 9.98 20.57 -12.23
C TYR A 140 10.11 20.18 -10.75
N LEU A 141 10.71 19.02 -10.46
CA LEU A 141 11.03 18.60 -9.10
C LEU A 141 12.11 19.50 -8.46
N GLN A 142 13.11 19.88 -9.26
CA GLN A 142 14.18 20.78 -8.82
C GLN A 142 13.64 22.21 -8.60
N GLU A 143 12.85 22.73 -9.54
CA GLU A 143 12.14 24.01 -9.39
C GLU A 143 11.20 24.03 -8.18
N TYR A 144 10.57 22.89 -7.87
CA TYR A 144 9.71 22.75 -6.68
C TYR A 144 10.51 22.92 -5.39
N ILE A 145 11.67 22.27 -5.23
CA ILE A 145 12.53 22.47 -4.04
C ILE A 145 13.06 23.90 -3.97
N GLU A 146 13.48 24.46 -5.09
CA GLU A 146 14.04 25.82 -5.12
C GLU A 146 13.02 26.91 -4.75
N SER A 147 11.73 26.64 -5.00
CA SER A 147 10.63 27.54 -4.66
C SER A 147 9.93 27.20 -3.34
N ALA A 148 10.23 26.04 -2.74
CA ALA A 148 9.66 25.60 -1.48
C ALA A 148 10.25 26.36 -0.29
N VAL A 149 9.45 26.55 0.76
CA VAL A 149 9.93 27.13 2.03
C VAL A 149 10.77 26.11 2.81
N ASP A 150 11.66 26.56 3.70
CA ASP A 150 12.57 25.68 4.48
C ASP A 150 11.86 24.50 5.16
N ALA A 151 10.63 24.71 5.63
CA ALA A 151 9.81 23.65 6.25
C ALA A 151 9.36 22.56 5.24
N GLU A 152 9.08 22.94 4.00
CA GLU A 152 8.72 22.01 2.91
C GLU A 152 9.96 21.30 2.36
N VAL A 153 11.10 21.99 2.29
CA VAL A 153 12.38 21.38 1.94
C VAL A 153 12.79 20.31 2.95
N ALA A 154 12.69 20.61 4.25
CA ALA A 154 12.98 19.64 5.31
C ALA A 154 12.02 18.44 5.27
N LYS A 155 10.77 18.66 4.86
CA LYS A 155 9.71 17.64 4.87
C LYS A 155 9.71 16.75 3.62
N PHE A 156 9.96 17.32 2.44
CA PHE A 156 9.84 16.62 1.15
C PHE A 156 11.18 16.42 0.43
N GLY A 157 12.28 16.98 0.96
CA GLY A 157 13.59 16.97 0.30
C GLY A 157 14.08 15.58 -0.08
N HIS A 158 13.94 14.60 0.82
CA HIS A 158 14.32 13.20 0.55
C HIS A 158 13.47 12.58 -0.57
N ILE A 159 12.15 12.82 -0.58
CA ILE A 159 11.24 12.32 -1.62
C ILE A 159 11.64 12.88 -2.99
N VAL A 160 11.90 14.18 -3.05
CA VAL A 160 12.26 14.84 -4.31
C VAL A 160 13.63 14.38 -4.80
N SER A 161 14.63 14.27 -3.91
CA SER A 161 15.96 13.77 -4.27
C SER A 161 15.85 12.38 -4.91
N GLY A 162 15.20 11.43 -4.24
CA GLY A 162 15.08 10.08 -4.78
C GLY A 162 14.25 9.99 -6.06
N LEU A 163 13.29 10.91 -6.28
CA LEU A 163 12.59 11.01 -7.57
C LEU A 163 13.47 11.59 -8.68
N VAL A 164 14.35 12.55 -8.38
CA VAL A 164 15.34 13.09 -9.33
C VAL A 164 16.36 12.01 -9.70
N ASP A 165 16.85 11.26 -8.72
CA ASP A 165 17.79 10.15 -8.93
C ASP A 165 17.15 9.07 -9.81
N ALA A 166 15.89 8.73 -9.54
CA ALA A 166 15.10 7.81 -10.38
C ALA A 166 14.88 8.33 -11.81
N CYS A 167 14.75 9.65 -12.01
CA CYS A 167 14.67 10.23 -13.36
C CYS A 167 15.99 10.12 -14.12
N ASN A 168 17.11 10.18 -13.42
CA ASN A 168 18.47 10.13 -13.99
C ASN A 168 18.97 8.69 -14.21
N GLY A 169 18.21 7.68 -13.79
CA GLY A 169 18.58 6.28 -13.95
C GLY A 169 19.61 5.78 -12.94
N GLU A 170 19.83 6.53 -11.86
CA GLU A 170 20.56 6.02 -10.70
C GLU A 170 19.67 5.01 -9.95
N SER A 171 20.25 3.88 -9.56
CA SER A 171 19.53 2.86 -8.79
C SER A 171 19.19 3.44 -7.43
N VAL A 172 17.95 3.85 -7.26
CA VAL A 172 17.41 4.30 -5.97
C VAL A 172 17.31 3.09 -5.06
N ASP A 173 18.16 3.02 -4.03
CA ASP A 173 18.01 2.03 -2.97
C ASP A 173 16.64 2.24 -2.32
N ASP A 174 15.84 1.18 -2.22
CA ASP A 174 14.49 1.26 -1.63
C ASP A 174 14.51 1.64 -0.14
N ALA A 175 15.69 1.67 0.49
CA ALA A 175 15.90 2.14 1.85
C ALA A 175 15.61 3.64 2.08
N ASP A 176 15.64 4.46 1.02
CA ASP A 176 15.43 5.92 1.15
C ASP A 176 13.93 6.32 1.18
N PHE A 177 13.03 5.34 0.99
CA PHE A 177 11.59 5.54 0.97
C PHE A 177 10.81 4.64 1.97
N GLU A 178 11.53 3.88 2.82
CA GLU A 178 10.97 3.00 3.90
C GLU A 178 11.02 3.62 5.32
#